data_AF-A0A927BFG6-F1
#
_entry.id   AF-A0A927BFG6-F1
#
_cell.length_a   1.000
_cell.length_b   1.000
_cell.length_c   1.000
_cell.angle_alpha   90.00
_cell.angle_beta   90.00
_cell.angle_gamma   90.00
#
_symmetry.space_group_name_H-M   'P 1'
#
loop_
_entity.id
_entity.type
_entity.pdbx_description
1 polymer ?
#
loop_
_entity_poly.entity_id
_entity_poly.type
_entity_poly.pdbx_seq_one_letter_code
_entity_poly.pdbx_strand_id
1 'polypeptide(L)'
;MQSEITPQLDTSLQTDKQKFLISMLNGTAVYVLAYYFVWGVHQIMQAQLSRFFHLRGTWDPSRIAYTLAAVEWWPLGLITINSIGPLVCLLVGIAAFLWYWRRGRAQRGQFKLLLLWVAFHSCNVVFGALLTDTFLKTGFWHVSEWVLQMGNTANVLVALLAGLLQAGLGYIGSVAFLQAHDSITVMRLENRRLMVMFTLIIPWLAGSIFIALSKLFYFSLYEGLHLMAMGVLVIPTALGSLNEEFSSTVNRPRPTYVVWGLVGLAVIVAVAWRLALTPPVVFK
;
A
#
# COMPACT_ATOMS: atom_id res chain seq x y z
N MET A 1 58.16 8.39 10.88
CA MET A 1 56.82 8.05 11.40
C MET A 1 55.81 8.24 10.28
N GLN A 2 55.56 7.19 9.50
CA GLN A 2 54.47 7.17 8.53
C GLN A 2 53.19 6.86 9.30
N SER A 3 52.22 7.76 9.22
CA SER A 3 50.90 7.59 9.83
C SER A 3 50.14 6.49 9.10
N GLU A 4 49.89 5.37 9.77
CA GLU A 4 48.89 4.37 9.39
C GLU A 4 47.49 5.02 9.46
N ILE A 5 47.08 5.64 8.36
CA ILE A 5 45.73 6.18 8.18
C ILE A 5 44.91 5.10 7.45
N THR A 6 44.23 4.31 8.27
CA THR A 6 42.77 4.09 8.22
C THR A 6 42.17 3.04 7.26
N PRO A 7 42.14 1.75 7.65
CA PRO A 7 41.17 0.77 7.17
C PRO A 7 39.79 0.85 7.88
N GLN A 8 39.67 1.61 8.99
CA GLN A 8 38.45 1.66 9.80
C GLN A 8 37.31 2.50 9.20
N LEU A 9 37.62 3.49 8.36
CA LEU A 9 36.61 4.38 7.76
C LEU A 9 35.81 3.64 6.68
N ASP A 10 36.48 2.88 5.81
CA ASP A 10 35.85 2.14 4.70
C ASP A 10 34.90 1.04 5.18
N THR A 11 35.28 0.32 6.24
CA THR A 11 34.43 -0.73 6.85
C THR A 11 33.14 -0.17 7.46
N SER A 12 33.20 1.04 8.04
CA SER A 12 32.02 1.69 8.62
C SER A 12 31.00 2.12 7.55
N LEU A 13 31.46 2.72 6.45
CA LEU A 13 30.63 3.16 5.33
C LEU A 13 29.99 1.97 4.59
N GLN A 14 30.73 0.88 4.42
CA GLN A 14 30.22 -0.34 3.79
C GLN A 14 29.12 -1.01 4.63
N THR A 15 29.30 -1.04 5.95
CA THR A 15 28.32 -1.58 6.91
C THR A 15 27.01 -0.80 6.87
N ASP A 16 27.06 0.52 6.68
CA ASP A 16 25.87 1.36 6.64
C ASP A 16 25.08 1.19 5.34
N LYS A 17 25.74 1.10 4.18
CA LYS A 17 25.10 0.78 2.89
C LYS A 17 24.35 -0.56 2.95
N GLN A 18 24.96 -1.57 3.55
CA GLN A 18 24.34 -2.89 3.69
C GLN A 18 23.04 -2.82 4.51
N LYS A 19 23.00 -2.03 5.60
CA LYS A 19 21.78 -1.86 6.42
C LYS A 19 20.63 -1.20 5.64
N PHE A 20 20.93 -0.24 4.76
CA PHE A 20 19.91 0.37 3.90
C PHE A 20 19.36 -0.64 2.88
N LEU A 21 20.22 -1.42 2.24
CA LEU A 21 19.79 -2.48 1.30
C LEU A 21 18.93 -3.54 1.99
N ILE A 22 19.29 -3.96 3.20
CA ILE A 22 18.48 -4.90 3.99
C ILE A 22 17.11 -4.29 4.32
N SER A 23 17.08 -3.03 4.75
CA SER A 23 15.84 -2.33 5.09
C SER A 23 14.94 -2.15 3.87
N MET A 24 15.54 -1.91 2.71
CA MET A 24 14.86 -1.86 1.42
C MET A 24 14.24 -3.20 1.06
N LEU A 25 14.99 -4.31 1.10
CA LEU A 25 14.45 -5.64 0.78
C LEU A 25 13.30 -6.03 1.71
N ASN A 26 13.46 -5.83 3.01
CA ASN A 26 12.41 -6.09 3.99
C ASN A 26 11.18 -5.18 3.74
N GLY A 27 11.40 -3.88 3.50
CA GLY A 27 10.34 -2.92 3.19
C GLY A 27 9.55 -3.30 1.94
N THR A 28 10.24 -3.70 0.86
CA THR A 28 9.61 -4.13 -0.39
C THR A 28 8.77 -5.40 -0.18
N ALA A 29 9.30 -6.40 0.53
CA ALA A 29 8.56 -7.63 0.81
C ALA A 29 7.29 -7.35 1.63
N VAL A 30 7.40 -6.48 2.64
CA VAL A 30 6.26 -6.06 3.47
C VAL A 30 5.24 -5.26 2.67
N TYR A 31 5.67 -4.35 1.81
CA TYR A 31 4.79 -3.61 0.89
C TYR A 31 3.97 -4.57 0.02
N VAL A 32 4.64 -5.53 -0.63
CA VAL A 32 3.97 -6.52 -1.49
C VAL A 32 2.97 -7.37 -0.70
N LEU A 33 3.34 -7.84 0.49
CA LEU A 33 2.43 -8.60 1.35
C LEU A 33 1.21 -7.78 1.77
N ALA A 34 1.41 -6.53 2.17
CA ALA A 34 0.32 -5.62 2.52
C ALA A 34 -0.61 -5.37 1.33
N TYR A 35 -0.06 -5.17 0.13
CA TYR A 35 -0.84 -5.05 -1.09
C TYR A 35 -1.73 -6.28 -1.31
N TYR A 36 -1.17 -7.49 -1.36
CA TYR A 36 -1.98 -8.70 -1.62
C TYR A 36 -3.00 -8.97 -0.54
N PHE A 37 -2.68 -8.65 0.72
CA PHE A 37 -3.64 -8.77 1.81
C PHE A 37 -4.83 -7.82 1.61
N VAL A 38 -4.58 -6.52 1.44
CA VAL A 38 -5.65 -5.51 1.30
C VAL A 38 -6.43 -5.72 0.00
N TRP A 39 -5.73 -5.97 -1.10
CA TRP A 39 -6.33 -6.25 -2.40
C TRP A 39 -7.17 -7.53 -2.38
N GLY A 40 -6.67 -8.56 -1.69
CA GLY A 40 -7.38 -9.81 -1.49
C GLY A 40 -8.67 -9.63 -0.72
N VAL A 41 -8.62 -8.92 0.41
CA VAL A 41 -9.82 -8.56 1.19
C VAL A 41 -10.81 -7.79 0.33
N HIS A 42 -10.35 -6.77 -0.39
CA HIS A 42 -11.17 -5.96 -1.30
C HIS A 42 -11.96 -6.82 -2.30
N GLN A 43 -11.25 -7.66 -3.08
CA GLN A 43 -11.88 -8.48 -4.11
C GLN A 43 -12.74 -9.61 -3.53
N ILE A 44 -12.33 -10.25 -2.43
CA ILE A 44 -13.14 -11.29 -1.78
C ILE A 44 -14.48 -10.71 -1.33
N MET A 45 -14.48 -9.54 -0.68
CA MET A 45 -15.73 -8.91 -0.24
C MET A 45 -16.65 -8.55 -1.42
N GLN A 46 -16.08 -8.01 -2.49
CA GLN A 46 -16.84 -7.75 -3.72
C GLN A 46 -17.43 -9.05 -4.29
N ALA A 47 -16.61 -10.09 -4.50
CA ALA A 47 -17.06 -11.35 -5.08
C ALA A 47 -18.16 -12.04 -4.25
N GLN A 48 -18.05 -12.02 -2.92
CA GLN A 48 -19.07 -12.58 -2.02
C GLN A 48 -20.40 -11.83 -2.16
N LEU A 49 -20.35 -10.49 -2.19
CA LEU A 49 -21.55 -9.70 -2.38
C LEU A 49 -22.15 -9.85 -3.78
N SER A 50 -21.31 -10.00 -4.82
CA SER A 50 -21.76 -10.29 -6.17
C SER A 50 -22.54 -11.61 -6.25
N ARG A 51 -22.05 -12.65 -5.54
CA ARG A 51 -22.75 -13.95 -5.45
C ARG A 51 -24.07 -13.82 -4.69
N PHE A 52 -24.09 -13.06 -3.60
CA PHE A 52 -25.31 -12.79 -2.84
C PHE A 52 -26.40 -12.12 -3.71
N PHE A 53 -25.99 -11.22 -4.61
CA PHE A 53 -26.91 -10.56 -5.55
C PHE A 53 -27.09 -11.31 -6.89
N HIS A 54 -26.57 -12.53 -7.04
CA HIS A 54 -26.65 -13.32 -8.28
C HIS A 54 -26.18 -12.56 -9.53
N LEU A 55 -25.11 -11.80 -9.40
CA LEU A 55 -24.53 -11.04 -10.50
C LEU A 55 -23.62 -11.91 -11.33
N ARG A 56 -23.57 -11.64 -12.64
CA ARG A 56 -22.72 -12.36 -13.58
C ARG A 56 -21.44 -11.58 -13.84
N GLY A 57 -20.30 -12.26 -13.74
CA GLY A 57 -19.01 -11.64 -13.97
C GLY A 57 -17.84 -12.60 -13.96
N THR A 58 -16.65 -12.03 -14.12
CA THR A 58 -15.37 -12.72 -14.06
C THR A 58 -14.50 -12.08 -12.98
N TRP A 59 -13.77 -12.92 -12.27
CA TRP A 59 -12.78 -12.53 -11.28
C TRP A 59 -11.40 -12.96 -11.76
N ASP A 60 -10.59 -11.98 -12.15
CA ASP A 60 -9.21 -12.16 -12.62
C ASP A 60 -8.20 -11.61 -11.58
N PRO A 61 -6.88 -11.84 -11.73
CA PRO A 61 -5.88 -11.39 -10.77
C PRO A 61 -5.87 -9.87 -10.50
N SER A 62 -6.40 -9.08 -11.43
CA SER A 62 -6.31 -7.62 -11.46
C SER A 62 -7.63 -6.94 -11.12
N ARG A 63 -8.81 -7.55 -11.37
CA ARG A 63 -10.12 -6.98 -11.04
C ARG A 63 -11.26 -8.00 -11.08
N ILE A 64 -12.43 -7.55 -10.62
CA ILE A 64 -13.71 -8.18 -10.91
C ILE A 64 -14.39 -7.38 -12.02
N ALA A 65 -14.80 -8.05 -13.09
CA ALA A 65 -15.50 -7.45 -14.22
C ALA A 65 -16.90 -8.07 -14.35
N TYR A 66 -17.92 -7.22 -14.42
CA TYR A 66 -19.32 -7.65 -14.54
C TYR A 66 -19.74 -7.71 -16.02
N THR A 67 -20.55 -8.70 -16.37
CA THR A 67 -21.08 -8.88 -17.74
C THR A 67 -22.56 -8.51 -17.86
N LEU A 68 -23.06 -7.70 -16.92
CA LEU A 68 -24.45 -7.24 -16.86
C LEU A 68 -24.71 -6.13 -17.89
N ALA A 69 -25.89 -6.15 -18.50
CA ALA A 69 -26.34 -5.06 -19.36
C ALA A 69 -26.69 -3.81 -18.52
N ALA A 70 -26.62 -2.62 -19.14
CA ALA A 70 -26.89 -1.35 -18.44
C ALA A 70 -28.27 -1.32 -17.74
N VAL A 71 -29.28 -1.95 -18.35
CA VAL A 71 -30.65 -2.05 -17.81
C VAL A 71 -30.79 -3.01 -16.63
N GLU A 72 -29.84 -3.94 -16.46
CA GLU A 72 -29.86 -4.92 -15.37
C GLU A 72 -29.30 -4.33 -14.07
N TRP A 73 -28.62 -3.18 -14.14
CA TRP A 73 -28.11 -2.51 -12.95
C TRP A 73 -29.20 -1.72 -12.24
N TRP A 74 -29.33 -1.96 -10.94
CA TRP A 74 -30.11 -1.10 -10.05
C TRP A 74 -29.17 -0.24 -9.18
N PRO A 75 -29.55 1.01 -8.85
CA PRO A 75 -28.66 1.96 -8.18
C PRO A 75 -28.08 1.44 -6.85
N LEU A 76 -28.92 0.82 -6.02
CA LEU A 76 -28.47 0.27 -4.74
C LEU A 76 -27.43 -0.84 -4.92
N GLY A 77 -27.59 -1.70 -5.93
CA GLY A 77 -26.63 -2.76 -6.24
C GLY A 77 -25.27 -2.16 -6.60
N LEU A 78 -25.25 -1.23 -7.57
CA LEU A 78 -24.04 -0.51 -7.98
C LEU A 78 -23.33 0.14 -6.81
N ILE A 79 -24.06 0.87 -5.95
CA ILE A 79 -23.50 1.52 -4.77
C ILE A 79 -22.90 0.46 -3.82
N THR A 80 -23.67 -0.58 -3.48
CA THR A 80 -23.24 -1.56 -2.45
C THR A 80 -22.02 -2.34 -2.91
N ILE A 81 -22.00 -2.80 -4.17
CA ILE A 81 -20.91 -3.62 -4.71
C ILE A 81 -19.62 -2.82 -4.87
N ASN A 82 -19.71 -1.58 -5.35
CA ASN A 82 -18.52 -0.75 -5.55
C ASN A 82 -18.02 -0.14 -4.23
N SER A 83 -18.85 -0.08 -3.18
CA SER A 83 -18.44 0.43 -1.86
C SER A 83 -17.97 -0.64 -0.88
N ILE A 84 -18.44 -1.89 -0.96
CA ILE A 84 -18.13 -2.90 0.07
C ILE A 84 -16.64 -3.17 0.21
N GLY A 85 -15.92 -3.26 -0.90
CA GLY A 85 -14.47 -3.46 -0.91
C GLY A 85 -13.75 -2.31 -0.19
N PRO A 86 -13.90 -1.05 -0.65
CA PRO A 86 -13.30 0.11 0.00
C PRO A 86 -13.69 0.26 1.47
N LEU A 87 -14.97 0.06 1.82
CA LEU A 87 -15.44 0.19 3.21
C LEU A 87 -14.80 -0.84 4.14
N VAL A 88 -14.73 -2.12 3.74
CA VAL A 88 -14.07 -3.15 4.54
C VAL A 88 -12.57 -2.88 4.65
N CYS A 89 -11.92 -2.47 3.57
CA CYS A 89 -10.51 -2.09 3.60
C CYS A 89 -10.27 -0.89 4.53
N LEU A 90 -11.15 0.11 4.55
CA LEU A 90 -11.05 1.24 5.48
C LEU A 90 -11.06 0.76 6.94
N LEU A 91 -11.97 -0.15 7.30
CA LEU A 91 -12.05 -0.73 8.64
C LEU A 91 -10.78 -1.52 8.99
N VAL A 92 -10.25 -2.31 8.04
CA VAL A 92 -8.98 -3.04 8.18
C VAL A 92 -7.82 -2.08 8.40
N GLY A 93 -7.74 -0.99 7.63
CA GLY A 93 -6.71 0.03 7.77
C GLY A 93 -6.76 0.75 9.12
N ILE A 94 -7.96 1.14 9.57
CA ILE A 94 -8.18 1.74 10.90
C ILE A 94 -7.73 0.76 11.98
N ALA A 95 -8.15 -0.51 11.90
CA ALA A 95 -7.77 -1.53 12.88
C ALA A 95 -6.25 -1.76 12.90
N ALA A 96 -5.60 -1.84 11.74
CA ALA A 96 -4.15 -1.99 11.62
C ALA A 96 -3.40 -0.79 12.22
N PHE A 97 -3.85 0.43 11.92
CA PHE A 97 -3.24 1.65 12.48
C PHE A 97 -3.47 1.77 13.99
N LEU A 98 -4.66 1.45 14.50
CA LEU A 98 -4.93 1.44 15.94
C LEU A 98 -4.10 0.40 16.68
N TRP A 99 -3.92 -0.79 16.09
CA TRP A 99 -3.02 -1.80 16.64
C TRP A 99 -1.59 -1.28 16.66
N TYR A 100 -1.11 -0.74 15.54
CA TYR A 100 0.20 -0.12 15.46
C TYR A 100 0.40 0.91 16.57
N TRP A 101 -0.54 1.84 16.72
CA TRP A 101 -0.44 2.94 17.69
C TRP A 101 -0.47 2.47 19.14
N ARG A 102 -1.37 1.55 19.48
CA ARG A 102 -1.58 1.11 20.87
C ARG A 102 -0.57 0.07 21.34
N ARG A 103 -0.10 -0.80 20.44
CA ARG A 103 0.72 -1.98 20.80
C ARG A 103 1.93 -2.17 19.91
N GLY A 104 1.82 -1.89 18.60
CA GLY A 104 2.87 -2.19 17.63
C GLY A 104 4.10 -1.27 17.73
N ARG A 105 3.93 0.01 18.07
CA ARG A 105 5.01 1.02 18.05
C ARG A 105 6.17 0.69 18.98
N ALA A 106 5.89 0.09 20.14
CA ALA A 106 6.90 -0.28 21.14
C ALA A 106 7.51 -1.67 20.87
N GLN A 107 6.88 -2.46 20.01
CA GLN A 107 7.36 -3.79 19.65
C GLN A 107 8.47 -3.68 18.60
N ARG A 108 9.40 -4.63 18.66
CA ARG A 108 10.49 -4.75 17.70
C ARG A 108 10.12 -5.75 16.61
N GLY A 109 10.54 -5.49 15.38
CA GLY A 109 10.38 -6.37 14.23
C GLY A 109 9.63 -5.69 13.09
N GLN A 110 9.47 -6.43 11.98
CA GLN A 110 8.85 -5.94 10.75
C GLN A 110 7.32 -5.87 10.81
N PHE A 111 6.70 -6.44 11.85
CA PHE A 111 5.24 -6.47 11.96
C PHE A 111 4.62 -5.06 12.08
N LYS A 112 5.28 -4.13 12.77
CA LYS A 112 4.81 -2.74 12.84
C LYS A 112 4.86 -2.03 11.48
N LEU A 113 5.87 -2.34 10.67
CA LEU A 113 5.96 -1.84 9.29
C LEU A 113 4.86 -2.46 8.41
N LEU A 114 4.54 -3.75 8.61
CA LEU A 114 3.41 -4.41 7.94
C LEU A 114 2.09 -3.74 8.28
N LEU A 115 1.82 -3.46 9.55
CA LEU A 115 0.59 -2.77 9.98
C LEU A 115 0.46 -1.39 9.30
N LEU A 116 1.56 -0.63 9.20
CA LEU A 116 1.55 0.66 8.52
C LEU A 116 1.33 0.54 7.01
N TRP A 117 1.99 -0.40 6.33
CA TRP A 117 1.73 -0.61 4.91
C TRP A 117 0.31 -1.10 4.64
N VAL A 118 -0.27 -1.94 5.52
CA VAL A 118 -1.69 -2.32 5.43
C VAL A 118 -2.59 -1.10 5.59
N ALA A 119 -2.31 -0.21 6.54
CA ALA A 119 -3.05 1.05 6.69
C ALA A 119 -2.91 1.93 5.43
N PHE A 120 -1.71 2.07 4.87
CA PHE A 120 -1.47 2.87 3.66
C PHE A 120 -2.21 2.28 2.44
N HIS A 121 -2.12 0.97 2.21
CA HIS A 121 -2.86 0.31 1.12
C HIS A 121 -4.37 0.45 1.31
N SER A 122 -4.86 0.35 2.55
CA SER A 122 -6.27 0.55 2.85
C SER A 122 -6.74 1.98 2.55
N CYS A 123 -5.95 2.99 2.95
CA CYS A 123 -6.22 4.38 2.58
C CYS A 123 -6.23 4.56 1.06
N ASN A 124 -5.28 3.97 0.34
CA ASN A 124 -5.20 4.07 -1.11
C ASN A 124 -6.35 3.38 -1.83
N VAL A 125 -6.86 2.25 -1.32
CA VAL A 125 -8.06 1.58 -1.85
C VAL A 125 -9.34 2.41 -1.68
N VAL A 126 -9.35 3.39 -0.78
CA VAL A 126 -10.50 4.29 -0.58
C VAL A 126 -10.28 5.60 -1.31
N PHE A 127 -9.28 6.38 -0.89
CA PHE A 127 -9.07 7.73 -1.37
C PHE A 127 -8.35 7.75 -2.72
N GLY A 128 -7.36 6.87 -2.90
CA GLY A 128 -6.67 6.67 -4.17
C GLY A 128 -7.62 6.10 -5.24
N ALA A 129 -8.52 5.20 -4.85
CA ALA A 129 -9.59 4.73 -5.73
C ALA A 129 -10.53 5.87 -6.12
N LEU A 130 -11.12 6.63 -5.18
CA LEU A 130 -11.97 7.78 -5.52
C LEU A 130 -11.30 8.77 -6.49
N LEU A 131 -10.00 9.01 -6.30
CA LEU A 131 -9.22 9.85 -7.19
C LEU A 131 -9.08 9.24 -8.59
N THR A 132 -8.57 8.01 -8.68
CA THR A 132 -8.24 7.35 -9.96
C THR A 132 -9.45 6.87 -10.74
N ASP A 133 -10.44 6.36 -10.04
CA ASP A 133 -11.69 5.86 -10.59
C ASP A 133 -12.52 6.96 -11.24
N THR A 134 -12.40 8.20 -10.75
CA THR A 134 -13.06 9.35 -11.37
C THR A 134 -12.49 9.67 -12.75
N PHE A 135 -11.19 9.43 -12.98
CA PHE A 135 -10.59 9.58 -14.31
C PHE A 135 -11.05 8.50 -15.29
N LEU A 136 -11.23 7.26 -14.79
CA LEU A 136 -11.63 6.13 -15.63
C LEU A 136 -13.15 5.94 -15.73
N LYS A 137 -13.93 6.59 -14.87
CA LYS A 137 -15.38 6.38 -14.69
C LYS A 137 -15.73 4.92 -14.42
N THR A 138 -14.99 4.29 -13.51
CA THR A 138 -15.13 2.87 -13.15
C THR A 138 -15.16 2.67 -11.65
N GLY A 139 -15.53 1.48 -11.16
CA GLY A 139 -15.32 1.12 -9.76
C GLY A 139 -16.01 2.08 -8.77
N PHE A 140 -15.22 2.66 -7.86
CA PHE A 140 -15.72 3.50 -6.78
C PHE A 140 -16.33 4.83 -7.27
N TRP A 141 -16.01 5.28 -8.49
CA TRP A 141 -16.67 6.43 -9.13
C TRP A 141 -18.19 6.25 -9.25
N HIS A 142 -18.68 5.02 -9.48
CA HIS A 142 -20.11 4.75 -9.53
C HIS A 142 -20.81 5.08 -8.21
N VAL A 143 -20.11 4.94 -7.08
CA VAL A 143 -20.69 5.28 -5.77
C VAL A 143 -20.89 6.78 -5.66
N SER A 144 -19.88 7.58 -5.99
CA SER A 144 -20.01 9.05 -5.90
C SER A 144 -21.05 9.58 -6.90
N GLU A 145 -21.07 9.05 -8.13
CA GLU A 145 -22.03 9.49 -9.14
C GLU A 145 -23.48 9.22 -8.72
N TRP A 146 -23.78 8.01 -8.25
CA TRP A 146 -25.14 7.64 -7.86
C TRP A 146 -25.59 8.21 -6.52
N VAL A 147 -24.66 8.44 -5.58
CA VAL A 147 -24.98 9.04 -4.28
C VAL A 147 -25.19 10.54 -4.40
N LEU A 148 -24.36 11.24 -5.17
CA LEU A 148 -24.43 12.69 -5.27
C LEU A 148 -25.47 13.17 -6.29
N GLN A 149 -25.61 12.48 -7.43
CA GLN A 149 -26.54 12.85 -8.52
C GLN A 149 -26.39 14.32 -8.99
N MET A 150 -25.21 14.91 -8.78
CA MET A 150 -24.88 16.30 -9.11
C MET A 150 -24.02 16.41 -10.38
N GLY A 151 -23.85 15.31 -11.11
CA GLY A 151 -23.06 15.21 -12.32
C GLY A 151 -21.54 15.24 -12.10
N ASN A 152 -20.79 15.30 -13.21
CA ASN A 152 -19.35 15.08 -13.21
C ASN A 152 -18.55 16.08 -12.35
N THR A 153 -19.00 17.33 -12.26
CA THR A 153 -18.32 18.36 -11.44
C THR A 153 -18.25 17.95 -9.97
N ALA A 154 -19.32 17.41 -9.40
CA ALA A 154 -19.34 16.99 -8.01
C ALA A 154 -18.39 15.80 -7.76
N ASN A 155 -18.34 14.83 -8.67
CA ASN A 155 -17.39 13.70 -8.58
C ASN A 155 -15.94 14.18 -8.62
N VAL A 156 -15.61 15.12 -9.51
CA VAL A 156 -14.26 15.69 -9.58
C VAL A 156 -13.90 16.39 -8.28
N LEU A 157 -14.81 17.16 -7.69
CA LEU A 157 -14.57 17.80 -6.39
C LEU A 157 -14.34 16.77 -5.28
N VAL A 158 -15.13 15.70 -5.23
CA VAL A 158 -14.93 14.61 -4.25
C VAL A 158 -13.60 13.89 -4.48
N ALA A 159 -13.21 13.63 -5.72
CA ALA A 159 -11.93 13.04 -6.09
C ALA A 159 -10.75 13.90 -5.62
N LEU A 160 -10.82 15.21 -5.84
CA LEU A 160 -9.80 16.17 -5.39
C LEU A 160 -9.72 16.21 -3.86
N LEU A 161 -10.87 16.25 -3.17
CA LEU A 161 -10.91 16.21 -1.71
C LEU A 161 -10.33 14.90 -1.16
N ALA A 162 -10.63 13.76 -1.79
CA ALA A 162 -10.06 12.47 -1.44
C ALA A 162 -8.53 12.45 -1.64
N GLY A 163 -8.03 12.99 -2.76
CA GLY A 163 -6.60 13.15 -3.00
C GLY A 163 -5.90 14.03 -1.97
N LEU A 164 -6.52 15.17 -1.61
CA LEU A 164 -6.01 16.06 -0.56
C LEU A 164 -6.01 15.39 0.82
N LEU A 165 -7.07 14.65 1.16
CA LEU A 165 -7.14 13.89 2.41
C LEU A 165 -6.07 12.80 2.45
N GLN A 166 -5.87 12.07 1.36
CA GLN A 166 -4.79 11.08 1.24
C GLN A 166 -3.41 11.71 1.43
N ALA A 167 -3.17 12.88 0.84
CA ALA A 167 -1.92 13.62 1.02
C ALA A 167 -1.72 14.09 2.46
N GLY A 168 -2.77 14.63 3.09
CA GLY A 168 -2.75 15.05 4.49
C GLY A 168 -2.49 13.90 5.45
N LEU A 169 -3.15 12.75 5.24
CA LEU A 169 -2.89 11.52 5.99
C LEU A 169 -1.45 11.02 5.79
N GLY A 170 -0.92 11.11 4.57
CA GLY A 170 0.48 10.79 4.27
C GLY A 170 1.44 11.65 5.09
N TYR A 171 1.24 12.97 5.11
CA TYR A 171 2.08 13.89 5.86
C TYR A 171 2.03 13.63 7.37
N ILE A 172 0.83 13.53 7.94
CA ILE A 172 0.63 13.25 9.38
C ILE A 172 1.18 11.85 9.75
N GLY A 173 1.05 10.88 8.84
CA GLY A 173 1.54 9.51 9.00
C GLY A 173 3.06 9.38 9.01
N SER A 174 3.81 10.43 8.68
CA SER A 174 5.28 10.42 8.69
C SER A 174 5.85 10.04 10.06
N VAL A 175 5.33 10.61 11.15
CA VAL A 175 5.76 10.28 12.52
C VAL A 175 5.57 8.79 12.83
N ALA A 176 4.43 8.23 12.44
CA ALA A 176 4.16 6.81 12.60
C ALA A 176 5.14 5.97 11.76
N PHE A 177 5.34 6.32 10.49
CA PHE A 177 6.29 5.64 9.61
C PHE A 177 7.70 5.58 10.20
N LEU A 178 8.17 6.68 10.76
CA LEU A 178 9.51 6.79 11.31
C LEU A 178 9.71 5.96 12.57
N GLN A 179 8.68 5.90 13.43
CA GLN A 179 8.66 5.03 14.60
C GLN A 179 8.59 3.53 14.24
N ALA A 180 8.29 3.18 12.99
CA ALA A 180 8.25 1.79 12.51
C ALA A 180 9.64 1.19 12.21
N HIS A 181 10.72 1.97 12.31
CA HIS A 181 12.08 1.47 12.09
C HIS A 181 12.80 1.15 13.40
N ASP A 182 13.58 0.07 13.39
CA ASP A 182 14.33 -0.43 14.58
C ASP A 182 15.84 -0.17 14.53
N SER A 183 16.36 0.29 13.39
CA SER A 183 17.80 0.47 13.16
C SER A 183 18.23 1.89 13.50
N ILE A 184 19.07 2.05 14.53
CA ILE A 184 19.60 3.36 14.93
C ILE A 184 20.37 4.02 13.79
N THR A 185 21.23 3.26 13.08
CA THR A 185 21.99 3.79 11.93
C THR A 185 21.07 4.40 10.87
N VAL A 186 19.98 3.69 10.55
CA VAL A 186 19.02 4.11 9.53
C VAL A 186 18.21 5.32 10.01
N MET A 187 17.96 5.44 11.32
CA MET A 187 17.17 6.51 11.91
C MET A 187 17.91 7.82 12.18
N ARG A 188 19.25 7.84 12.06
CA ARG A 188 20.06 9.06 12.24
C ARG A 188 19.58 10.17 11.31
N LEU A 189 19.57 11.40 11.83
CA LEU A 189 19.12 12.57 11.08
C LEU A 189 19.98 12.82 9.83
N GLU A 190 21.31 12.65 9.94
CA GLU A 190 22.28 12.72 8.83
C GLU A 190 21.92 11.78 7.68
N ASN A 191 21.28 10.65 7.99
CA ASN A 191 20.90 9.61 7.06
C ASN A 191 19.44 9.73 6.59
N ARG A 192 18.69 10.76 7.01
CA ARG A 192 17.23 10.82 6.82
C ARG A 192 16.81 10.68 5.35
N ARG A 193 17.52 11.36 4.44
CA ARG A 193 17.24 11.26 3.00
C ARG A 193 17.43 9.84 2.48
N LEU A 194 18.51 9.17 2.87
CA LEU A 194 18.77 7.79 2.49
C LEU A 194 17.74 6.83 3.11
N MET A 195 17.37 7.04 4.37
CA MET A 195 16.31 6.29 5.03
C MET A 195 15.01 6.40 4.24
N VAL A 196 14.50 7.60 3.98
CA VAL A 196 13.27 7.81 3.21
C VAL A 196 13.35 7.12 1.84
N MET A 197 14.47 7.26 1.13
CA MET A 197 14.63 6.61 -0.17
C MET A 197 14.59 5.08 -0.07
N PHE A 198 15.35 4.48 0.84
CA PHE A 198 15.50 3.02 0.91
C PHE A 198 14.38 2.32 1.69
N THR A 199 13.67 3.00 2.58
CA THR A 199 12.63 2.38 3.42
C THR A 199 11.20 2.73 3.01
N LEU A 200 11.01 3.79 2.21
CA LEU A 200 9.69 4.25 1.78
C LEU A 200 9.56 4.29 0.26
N ILE A 201 10.37 5.09 -0.42
CA ILE A 201 10.22 5.34 -1.87
C ILE A 201 10.55 4.09 -2.70
N ILE A 202 11.73 3.49 -2.49
CA ILE A 202 12.15 2.30 -3.25
C ILE A 202 11.22 1.11 -2.96
N PRO A 203 10.85 0.79 -1.69
CA PRO A 203 9.85 -0.24 -1.42
C PRO A 203 8.53 -0.08 -2.17
N TRP A 204 8.00 1.14 -2.22
CA TRP A 204 6.79 1.44 -3.00
C TRP A 204 7.00 1.20 -4.50
N LEU A 205 8.07 1.75 -5.09
CA LEU A 205 8.33 1.62 -6.53
C LEU A 205 8.65 0.18 -6.93
N ALA A 206 9.63 -0.44 -6.27
CA ALA A 206 10.06 -1.81 -6.54
C ALA A 206 8.93 -2.81 -6.27
N GLY A 207 8.17 -2.62 -5.19
CA GLY A 207 7.02 -3.44 -4.86
C GLY A 207 5.89 -3.30 -5.89
N SER A 208 5.61 -2.09 -6.36
CA SER A 208 4.61 -1.85 -7.41
C SER A 208 5.02 -2.46 -8.74
N ILE A 209 6.30 -2.36 -9.13
CA ILE A 209 6.83 -3.03 -10.32
C ILE A 209 6.69 -4.56 -10.17
N PHE A 210 7.05 -5.11 -9.02
CA PHE A 210 6.91 -6.54 -8.76
C PHE A 210 5.45 -7.00 -8.88
N ILE A 211 4.51 -6.27 -8.30
CA ILE A 211 3.07 -6.55 -8.40
C ILE A 211 2.62 -6.50 -9.87
N ALA A 212 2.99 -5.46 -10.62
CA ALA A 212 2.64 -5.35 -12.03
C ALA A 212 3.19 -6.53 -12.86
N LEU A 213 4.45 -6.90 -12.66
CA LEU A 213 5.09 -8.03 -13.35
C LEU A 213 4.43 -9.37 -12.99
N SER A 214 4.04 -9.55 -11.72
CA SER A 214 3.33 -10.76 -11.29
C SER A 214 2.01 -10.96 -12.04
N LYS A 215 1.42 -9.88 -12.58
CA LYS A 215 0.14 -9.84 -13.30
C LYS A 215 0.28 -9.45 -14.78
N LEU A 216 1.45 -9.57 -15.41
CA LEU A 216 1.77 -8.99 -16.73
C LEU A 216 0.67 -9.12 -17.82
N PHE A 217 -0.05 -10.24 -17.89
CA PHE A 217 -1.12 -10.47 -18.89
C PHE A 217 -2.53 -10.01 -18.46
N TYR A 218 -2.72 -9.68 -17.19
CA TYR A 218 -3.96 -9.18 -16.60
C TYR A 218 -3.84 -7.73 -16.13
N PHE A 219 -2.61 -7.20 -16.10
CA PHE A 219 -2.31 -5.85 -15.62
C PHE A 219 -3.07 -4.81 -16.44
N SER A 220 -3.92 -4.06 -15.75
CA SER A 220 -4.82 -3.09 -16.36
C SER A 220 -4.38 -1.66 -16.05
N LEU A 221 -4.76 -0.71 -16.90
CA LEU A 221 -4.57 0.72 -16.62
C LEU A 221 -5.19 1.12 -15.27
N TYR A 222 -6.36 0.55 -14.95
CA TYR A 222 -7.04 0.71 -13.66
C TYR A 222 -6.12 0.38 -12.48
N GLU A 223 -5.50 -0.78 -12.50
CA GLU A 223 -4.59 -1.21 -11.45
C GLU A 223 -3.30 -0.37 -11.41
N GLY A 224 -2.76 -0.03 -12.57
CA GLY A 224 -1.58 0.84 -12.68
C GLY A 224 -1.83 2.22 -12.05
N LEU A 225 -2.99 2.83 -12.30
CA LEU A 225 -3.36 4.10 -11.68
C LEU A 225 -3.47 3.98 -10.15
N HIS A 226 -4.04 2.88 -9.62
CA HIS A 226 -4.09 2.67 -8.17
C HIS A 226 -2.70 2.54 -7.54
N LEU A 227 -1.78 1.82 -8.19
CA LEU A 227 -0.39 1.71 -7.73
C LEU A 227 0.32 3.06 -7.76
N MET A 228 0.04 3.90 -8.76
CA MET A 228 0.58 5.26 -8.86
C MET A 228 -0.05 6.22 -7.85
N ALA A 229 -1.36 6.09 -7.57
CA ALA A 229 -2.07 6.93 -6.61
C ALA A 229 -1.50 6.80 -5.19
N MET A 230 -0.90 5.65 -4.86
CA MET A 230 -0.16 5.49 -3.60
C MET A 230 0.92 6.56 -3.43
N GLY A 231 1.47 7.10 -4.52
CA GLY A 231 2.40 8.23 -4.50
C GLY A 231 1.83 9.48 -3.83
N VAL A 232 0.51 9.72 -3.94
CA VAL A 232 -0.18 10.84 -3.25
C VAL A 232 -0.11 10.70 -1.74
N LEU A 233 0.03 9.48 -1.22
CA LEU A 233 0.24 9.21 0.21
C LEU A 233 1.74 9.18 0.55
N VAL A 234 2.52 8.41 -0.22
CA VAL A 234 3.93 8.13 0.02
C VAL A 234 4.81 9.38 -0.09
N ILE A 235 4.57 10.27 -1.05
CA ILE A 235 5.38 11.47 -1.24
C ILE A 235 5.20 12.44 -0.07
N PRO A 236 3.98 12.78 0.40
CA PRO A 236 3.80 13.56 1.62
C PRO A 236 4.38 12.89 2.87
N THR A 237 4.29 11.56 3.01
CA THR A 237 4.98 10.84 4.11
C THR A 237 6.49 11.03 4.05
N ALA A 238 7.08 10.99 2.86
CA ALA A 238 8.49 11.25 2.64
C ALA A 238 8.87 12.69 3.02
N LEU A 239 8.08 13.68 2.58
CA LEU A 239 8.31 15.09 2.92
C LEU A 239 8.18 15.36 4.43
N GLY A 240 7.12 14.85 5.07
CA GLY A 240 6.96 14.93 6.53
C GLY A 240 8.15 14.28 7.24
N SER A 241 8.60 13.13 6.76
CA SER A 241 9.76 12.42 7.34
C SER A 241 11.06 13.21 7.25
N LEU A 242 11.24 14.01 6.20
CA LEU A 242 12.42 14.87 6.03
C LEU A 242 12.38 16.10 6.94
N ASN A 243 11.19 16.58 7.31
CA ASN A 243 11.01 17.76 8.15
C ASN A 243 11.04 17.44 9.66
N GLU A 244 10.98 16.16 10.03
CA GLU A 244 10.94 15.75 11.43
C GLU A 244 12.34 15.59 12.05
N GLU A 245 12.53 16.22 13.21
CA GLU A 245 13.82 16.32 13.90
C GLU A 245 14.13 15.14 14.83
N PHE A 246 13.17 14.25 15.12
CA PHE A 246 13.41 13.17 16.07
C PHE A 246 14.49 12.19 15.56
N SER A 247 15.52 11.91 16.36
CA SER A 247 16.69 11.11 15.92
C SER A 247 16.75 9.71 16.52
N SER A 248 15.93 9.42 17.54
CA SER A 248 15.87 8.09 18.17
C SER A 248 14.46 7.72 18.60
N THR A 249 14.07 6.48 18.29
CA THR A 249 12.76 5.91 18.63
C THR A 249 12.89 4.63 19.44
N VAL A 250 14.10 4.05 19.54
CA VAL A 250 14.33 2.73 20.16
C VAL A 250 15.50 2.78 21.14
N ASN A 251 15.25 2.42 22.40
CA ASN A 251 16.26 2.40 23.48
C ASN A 251 17.31 1.29 23.32
N ARG A 252 17.05 0.25 22.52
CA ARG A 252 17.99 -0.86 22.25
C ARG A 252 17.89 -1.29 20.79
N PRO A 253 18.92 -1.04 19.95
CA PRO A 253 18.89 -1.41 18.54
C PRO A 253 18.81 -2.92 18.38
N ARG A 254 18.22 -3.39 17.27
CA ARG A 254 18.34 -4.79 16.83
C ARG A 254 19.33 -4.89 15.67
N PRO A 255 20.02 -6.04 15.54
CA PRO A 255 20.79 -6.32 14.34
C PRO A 255 19.86 -6.33 13.12
N THR A 256 20.30 -5.66 12.06
CA THR A 256 19.58 -5.58 10.80
C THR A 256 19.94 -6.78 9.95
N TYR A 257 18.99 -7.68 9.70
CA TYR A 257 19.16 -8.85 8.82
C TYR A 257 18.01 -8.94 7.81
N VAL A 258 18.27 -9.55 6.66
CA VAL A 258 17.23 -9.83 5.67
C VAL A 258 16.32 -10.91 6.25
N VAL A 259 15.03 -10.60 6.36
CA VAL A 259 14.03 -11.56 6.82
C VAL A 259 13.60 -12.38 5.61
N TRP A 260 14.42 -13.35 5.19
CA TRP A 260 14.17 -14.17 3.99
C TRP A 260 12.81 -14.85 4.00
N GLY A 261 12.28 -15.18 5.18
CA GLY A 261 10.91 -15.70 5.31
C GLY A 261 9.84 -14.74 4.78
N LEU A 262 9.98 -13.42 4.98
CA LEU A 262 9.05 -12.43 4.43
C LEU A 262 9.18 -12.30 2.91
N VAL A 263 10.41 -12.32 2.39
CA VAL A 263 10.67 -12.27 0.94
C VAL A 263 10.06 -13.49 0.26
N GLY A 264 10.34 -14.70 0.78
CA GLY A 264 9.77 -15.93 0.26
C GLY A 264 8.24 -15.95 0.35
N LEU A 265 7.68 -15.50 1.48
CA LEU A 265 6.23 -15.40 1.65
C LEU A 265 5.60 -14.43 0.62
N ALA A 266 6.22 -13.28 0.35
CA ALA A 266 5.73 -12.32 -0.63
C ALA A 266 5.65 -12.95 -2.04
N VAL A 267 6.68 -13.69 -2.45
CA VAL A 267 6.71 -14.40 -3.72
C VAL A 267 5.65 -15.50 -3.77
N ILE A 268 5.57 -16.33 -2.72
CA ILE A 268 4.59 -17.42 -2.64
C ILE A 268 3.16 -16.88 -2.74
N VAL A 269 2.83 -15.82 -1.99
CA VAL A 269 1.50 -15.19 -2.04
C VAL A 269 1.21 -14.64 -3.43
N ALA A 270 2.17 -13.97 -4.07
CA ALA A 270 1.99 -13.44 -5.43
C ALA A 270 1.72 -14.54 -6.46
N VAL A 271 2.50 -15.63 -6.41
CA VAL A 271 2.33 -16.78 -7.29
C VAL A 271 1.01 -17.49 -7.00
N ALA A 272 0.68 -17.74 -5.73
CA ALA A 272 -0.58 -18.37 -5.34
C ALA A 272 -1.80 -17.55 -5.81
N TRP A 273 -1.76 -16.23 -5.64
CA TRP A 273 -2.80 -15.32 -6.11
C TRP A 273 -3.00 -15.41 -7.62
N ARG A 274 -1.89 -15.39 -8.38
CA ARG A 274 -1.92 -15.51 -9.84
C ARG A 274 -2.52 -16.85 -10.27
N LEU A 275 -2.04 -17.95 -9.69
CA LEU A 275 -2.49 -19.31 -10.05
C LEU A 275 -3.95 -19.54 -9.66
N ALA A 276 -4.40 -19.03 -8.52
CA ALA A 276 -5.78 -19.18 -8.06
C ALA A 276 -6.81 -18.48 -8.98
N LEU A 277 -6.39 -17.43 -9.70
CA LEU A 277 -7.26 -16.61 -10.55
C LEU A 277 -6.93 -16.74 -12.05
N THR A 278 -6.13 -17.74 -12.43
CA THR A 278 -5.80 -18.07 -13.83
C THR A 278 -6.21 -19.52 -14.13
N PRO A 279 -7.20 -19.76 -15.02
CA PRO A 279 -7.99 -18.78 -15.76
C PRO A 279 -8.94 -17.98 -14.84
N PRO A 280 -9.49 -16.84 -15.31
CA PRO A 280 -10.43 -16.04 -14.53
C PRO A 280 -11.61 -16.87 -14.02
N VAL A 281 -11.96 -16.68 -12.74
CA VAL A 281 -13.05 -17.38 -12.09
C VAL A 281 -14.37 -16.74 -12.52
N VAL A 282 -15.19 -17.49 -13.26
CA VAL A 282 -16.53 -17.06 -13.65
C VAL A 282 -17.50 -17.28 -12.50
N PHE A 283 -18.34 -16.29 -12.20
CA PHE A 283 -19.46 -16.44 -11.27
C PHE A 283 -20.77 -16.02 -11.95
N LYS A 284 -21.84 -16.75 -11.63
CA LYS A 284 -23.19 -16.61 -12.16
C LYS A 284 -24.20 -16.58 -11.04
#